data_AF-J2Q7K1-F1
#
_entry.id   AF-J2Q7K1-F1
#
_cell.length_a   1.000
_cell.length_b   1.000
_cell.length_c   1.000
_cell.angle_alpha   90.00
_cell.angle_beta   90.00
_cell.angle_gamma   90.00
#
_symmetry.space_group_name_H-M   'P 1'
#
loop_
_entity.id
_entity.type
_entity.pdbx_description
1 polymer ?
#
loop_
_entity_poly.entity_id
_entity_poly.type
_entity_poly.pdbx_seq_one_letter_code
_entity_poly.pdbx_strand_id
1 'polypeptide(L)'
;MTYPRNLVGYGETPPHAAWPNGARVAVQFVLNYEEGAERSVLHGDPQAEHFLSEMVGAQPIPDMRHMSMESLYEYGSRAGFWRIRRLFEEFGYPVTVFAVAQALERNPDVVAAMQNYGWEIASHG
;
A
#
# COMPACT_ATOMS: atom_id res chain seq x y z
N MET A 1 3.26 35.90 -10.60
CA MET A 1 3.35 34.44 -10.40
C MET A 1 2.10 33.81 -10.96
N THR A 2 2.21 32.74 -11.73
CA THR A 2 1.07 31.93 -12.18
C THR A 2 0.69 30.95 -11.06
N TYR A 3 -0.61 30.77 -10.80
CA TYR A 3 -1.08 29.84 -9.78
C TYR A 3 -0.83 28.38 -10.25
N PRO A 4 -0.07 27.55 -9.50
CA PRO A 4 0.47 26.29 -10.03
C PRO A 4 -0.48 25.09 -9.93
N ARG A 5 -1.76 25.30 -9.60
CA ARG A 5 -2.74 24.22 -9.44
C ARG A 5 -3.89 24.39 -10.43
N ASN A 6 -4.22 23.32 -11.14
CA ASN A 6 -5.47 23.25 -11.89
C ASN A 6 -6.61 22.87 -10.94
N LEU A 7 -7.37 23.86 -10.47
CA LEU A 7 -8.56 23.63 -9.64
C LEU A 7 -9.83 23.38 -10.44
N VAL A 8 -9.77 23.57 -11.77
CA VAL A 8 -10.94 23.44 -12.65
C VAL A 8 -11.12 21.99 -13.10
N GLY A 9 -10.03 21.31 -13.48
CA GLY A 9 -10.10 19.96 -14.01
C GLY A 9 -11.01 19.87 -15.25
N TYR A 10 -11.99 18.97 -15.22
CA TYR A 10 -12.98 18.79 -16.29
C TYR A 10 -14.20 19.73 -16.20
N GLY A 11 -14.37 20.50 -15.12
CA GLY A 11 -15.54 21.37 -14.95
C GLY A 11 -16.87 20.60 -14.85
N GLU A 12 -17.95 21.20 -15.34
CA GLU A 12 -19.33 20.69 -15.25
C GLU A 12 -19.59 19.40 -16.04
N THR A 13 -18.84 19.18 -17.13
CA THR A 13 -19.12 18.13 -18.11
C THR A 13 -17.90 17.22 -18.34
N PRO A 14 -17.64 16.25 -17.45
CA PRO A 14 -16.54 15.31 -17.62
C PRO A 14 -16.76 14.40 -18.85
N PRO A 15 -15.67 13.89 -19.46
CA PRO A 15 -15.78 13.00 -20.61
C PRO A 15 -16.46 11.69 -20.22
N HIS A 16 -17.17 11.08 -21.18
CA HIS A 16 -17.72 9.75 -21.02
C HIS A 16 -16.60 8.70 -21.09
N ALA A 17 -16.33 7.99 -19.99
CA ALA A 17 -15.17 7.10 -19.86
C ALA A 17 -15.21 5.87 -20.78
N ALA A 18 -16.39 5.48 -21.27
CA ALA A 18 -16.58 4.38 -22.23
C ALA A 18 -15.89 3.07 -21.81
N TRP A 19 -16.07 2.67 -20.55
CA TRP A 19 -15.45 1.46 -20.01
C TRP A 19 -15.83 0.21 -20.81
N PRO A 20 -14.95 -0.81 -20.84
CA PRO A 20 -15.22 -2.07 -21.52
C PRO A 20 -16.58 -2.65 -21.14
N ASN A 21 -17.23 -3.30 -22.11
CA ASN A 21 -18.53 -3.95 -21.95
C ASN A 21 -19.68 -3.02 -21.50
N GLY A 22 -19.52 -1.70 -21.64
CA GLY A 22 -20.52 -0.73 -21.19
C GLY A 22 -20.65 -0.64 -19.67
N ALA A 23 -19.58 -0.98 -18.93
CA ALA A 23 -19.59 -0.90 -17.48
C ALA A 23 -19.88 0.54 -17.00
N ARG A 24 -20.73 0.66 -15.98
CA ARG A 24 -21.11 1.96 -15.39
C ARG A 24 -20.06 2.50 -14.42
N VAL A 25 -19.20 1.64 -13.92
CA VAL A 25 -18.13 1.94 -12.96
C VAL A 25 -16.96 0.99 -13.22
N ALA A 26 -15.74 1.51 -13.07
CA ALA A 26 -14.54 0.70 -12.95
C ALA A 26 -14.14 0.68 -11.47
N VAL A 27 -13.99 -0.51 -10.90
CA VAL A 27 -13.51 -0.71 -9.53
C VAL A 27 -12.07 -1.21 -9.61
N GLN A 28 -11.15 -0.55 -8.92
CA GLN A 28 -9.74 -0.89 -8.89
C GLN A 28 -9.32 -1.08 -7.43
N PHE A 29 -8.88 -2.28 -7.09
CA PHE A 29 -8.44 -2.61 -5.74
C PHE A 29 -6.94 -2.39 -5.60
N VAL A 30 -6.56 -1.53 -4.65
CA VAL A 30 -5.17 -1.32 -4.27
C VAL A 30 -4.88 -2.05 -2.97
N LEU A 31 -3.79 -2.82 -2.96
CA LEU A 31 -3.18 -3.35 -1.74
C LEU A 31 -1.82 -2.69 -1.54
N ASN A 32 -1.65 -1.93 -0.47
CA ASN A 32 -0.32 -1.44 -0.12
C ASN A 32 0.47 -2.56 0.57
N TYR A 33 1.77 -2.64 0.26
CA TYR A 33 2.72 -3.50 0.95
C TYR A 33 3.92 -2.65 1.37
N GLU A 34 3.88 -2.22 2.64
CA GLU A 34 4.79 -1.24 3.25
C GLU A 34 5.59 -1.85 4.41
N GLU A 35 5.10 -2.98 4.93
CA GLU A 35 5.57 -3.62 6.14
C GLU A 35 7.00 -4.17 5.99
N GLY A 36 7.93 -3.62 6.78
CA GLY A 36 9.37 -3.81 6.67
C GLY A 36 10.11 -2.62 6.07
N ALA A 37 9.41 -1.57 5.66
CA ALA A 37 10.00 -0.34 5.14
C ALA A 37 9.47 0.93 5.81
N GLU A 38 8.57 0.79 6.79
CA GLU A 38 8.15 1.89 7.64
C GLU A 38 9.32 2.46 8.44
N ARG A 39 9.12 3.66 9.02
CA ARG A 39 10.20 4.34 9.73
C ARG A 39 10.74 3.49 10.87
N SER A 40 12.05 3.25 10.85
CA SER A 40 12.74 2.52 11.90
C SER A 40 14.18 2.96 12.02
N VAL A 41 14.67 3.05 13.25
CA VAL A 41 16.10 3.25 13.51
C VAL A 41 16.97 2.12 12.93
N LEU A 42 16.38 0.94 12.69
CA LEU A 42 17.04 -0.17 11.99
C LEU A 42 17.23 0.09 10.48
N HIS A 43 16.48 1.04 9.93
CA HIS A 43 16.56 1.47 8.53
C HIS A 43 17.41 2.74 8.37
N GLY A 44 17.89 3.30 9.48
CA GLY A 44 18.64 4.57 9.51
C GLY A 44 17.77 5.81 9.71
N ASP A 45 16.48 5.65 10.00
CA ASP A 45 15.58 6.75 10.32
C ASP A 45 15.87 7.33 11.71
N PRO A 46 15.63 8.63 11.93
CA PRO A 46 15.87 9.27 13.23
C PRO A 46 14.82 8.93 14.30
N GLN A 47 13.74 8.23 13.93
CA GLN A 47 12.61 7.96 14.82
C GLN A 47 11.81 6.73 14.38
N ALA A 48 11.11 6.12 15.32
CA ALA A 48 10.15 5.06 15.02
C ALA A 48 8.89 5.56 14.27
N GLU A 49 8.24 4.63 13.56
CA GLU A 49 6.95 4.85 12.94
C GLU A 49 5.86 5.25 13.95
N HIS A 50 4.92 6.06 13.48
CA HIS A 50 3.80 6.58 14.24
C HIS A 50 2.52 6.72 13.41
N PHE A 51 2.56 6.40 12.12
CA PHE A 51 1.40 6.44 11.24
C PHE A 51 0.75 5.07 11.03
N LEU A 52 -0.53 5.09 10.64
CA LEU A 52 -1.36 3.94 10.24
C LEU A 52 -1.14 2.63 11.05
N SER A 53 -1.37 2.69 12.35
CA SER A 53 -1.43 1.51 13.20
C SER A 53 -2.60 1.58 14.18
N GLU A 54 -2.80 0.49 14.91
CA GLU A 54 -3.80 0.43 15.99
C GLU A 54 -3.47 1.40 17.15
N MET A 55 -2.23 1.90 17.22
CA MET A 55 -1.82 2.90 18.20
C MET A 55 -2.16 4.31 17.69
N VAL A 56 -3.46 4.61 17.60
CA VAL A 56 -3.97 5.89 17.10
C VAL A 56 -3.37 7.05 17.90
N GLY A 57 -2.75 8.00 17.19
CA GLY A 57 -2.10 9.16 17.81
C GLY A 57 -0.73 8.86 18.44
N ALA A 58 -0.12 7.70 18.14
CA ALA A 58 1.27 7.43 18.49
C ALA A 58 2.15 8.63 18.11
N GLN A 59 3.09 8.96 18.99
CA GLN A 59 4.08 9.99 18.72
C GLN A 59 5.37 9.32 18.24
N PRO A 60 6.13 9.96 17.34
CA PRO A 60 7.44 9.46 16.97
C PRO A 60 8.34 9.40 18.20
N ILE A 61 9.07 8.30 18.35
CA ILE A 61 10.06 8.11 19.41
C ILE A 61 11.45 8.29 18.78
N PRO A 62 12.18 9.38 19.11
CA PRO A 62 13.51 9.64 18.55
C PRO A 62 14.52 8.58 18.98
N ASP A 63 15.41 8.21 18.06
CA ASP A 63 16.60 7.36 18.28
C ASP A 63 16.33 6.03 19.01
N MET A 64 15.08 5.56 19.01
CA MET A 64 14.66 4.34 19.68
C MET A 64 13.71 3.52 18.81
N ARG A 65 13.73 2.21 19.05
CA ARG A 65 12.71 1.30 18.52
C ARG A 65 11.40 1.44 19.28
N HIS A 66 10.31 1.23 18.57
CA HIS A 66 8.98 1.13 19.17
C HIS A 66 8.42 -0.27 18.93
N MET A 67 8.76 -1.19 19.83
CA MET A 67 8.48 -2.63 19.66
C MET A 67 7.02 -2.96 19.37
N SER A 68 6.08 -2.25 20.01
CA SER A 68 4.65 -2.44 19.75
C SER A 68 4.27 -2.04 18.33
N MET A 69 4.78 -0.91 17.83
CA MET A 69 4.56 -0.46 16.46
C MET A 69 5.11 -1.47 15.44
N GLU A 70 6.35 -1.90 15.64
CA GLU A 70 6.98 -2.92 14.79
C GLU A 70 6.13 -4.19 14.73
N SER A 71 5.64 -4.70 15.87
CA SER A 71 4.79 -5.89 15.91
C SER A 71 3.44 -5.73 15.18
N LEU A 72 2.90 -4.50 15.11
CA LEU A 72 1.67 -4.21 14.38
C LEU A 72 1.92 -4.23 12.87
N TYR A 73 3.03 -3.65 12.41
CA TYR A 73 3.47 -3.76 11.01
C TYR A 73 3.81 -5.21 10.65
N GLU A 74 4.50 -5.94 11.50
CA GLU A 74 4.80 -7.36 11.28
C GLU A 74 3.53 -8.21 11.08
N TYR A 75 2.38 -7.84 11.66
CA TYR A 75 1.14 -8.56 11.40
C TYR A 75 0.71 -8.50 9.93
N GLY A 76 0.88 -7.35 9.27
CA GLY A 76 0.54 -7.16 7.87
C GLY A 76 1.31 -8.12 6.96
N SER A 77 2.64 -8.15 7.09
CA SER A 77 3.52 -9.03 6.31
C SER A 77 3.39 -10.51 6.69
N ARG A 78 3.22 -10.83 7.98
CA ARG A 78 3.17 -12.24 8.46
C ARG A 78 1.81 -12.90 8.26
N ALA A 79 0.72 -12.14 8.31
CA ALA A 79 -0.63 -12.71 8.35
C ALA A 79 -1.64 -11.96 7.47
N GLY A 80 -1.62 -10.63 7.49
CA GLY A 80 -2.56 -9.76 6.76
C GLY A 80 -2.57 -10.03 5.26
N PHE A 81 -1.40 -9.94 4.63
CA PHE A 81 -1.20 -10.18 3.20
C PHE A 81 -1.77 -11.53 2.76
N TRP A 82 -1.40 -12.62 3.46
CA TRP A 82 -1.85 -13.97 3.09
C TRP A 82 -3.35 -14.17 3.20
N ARG A 83 -3.99 -13.51 4.17
CA ARG A 83 -5.45 -13.53 4.30
C ARG A 83 -6.11 -12.82 3.11
N ILE A 84 -5.60 -11.65 2.74
CA ILE A 84 -6.13 -10.85 1.63
C ILE A 84 -5.90 -11.57 0.30
N ARG A 85 -4.72 -12.13 0.06
CA ARG A 85 -4.42 -12.95 -1.13
C ARG A 85 -5.42 -14.09 -1.30
N ARG A 86 -5.72 -14.85 -0.24
CA ARG A 86 -6.72 -15.93 -0.32
C ARG A 86 -8.13 -15.43 -0.63
N LEU A 87 -8.52 -14.27 -0.10
CA LEU A 87 -9.83 -13.66 -0.39
C LEU A 87 -9.97 -13.30 -1.88
N PHE A 88 -8.98 -12.59 -2.42
CA PHE A 88 -9.01 -12.21 -3.84
C PHE A 88 -8.86 -13.41 -4.78
N GLU A 89 -8.17 -14.46 -4.34
CA GLU A 89 -8.15 -15.76 -5.01
C GLU A 89 -9.51 -16.43 -5.07
N GLU A 90 -10.23 -16.47 -3.94
CA GLU A 90 -11.57 -17.05 -3.85
C GLU A 90 -12.55 -16.36 -4.82
N PHE A 91 -12.48 -15.03 -4.94
CA PHE A 91 -13.38 -14.26 -5.80
C PHE A 91 -12.88 -14.03 -7.22
N GLY A 92 -11.63 -14.39 -7.54
CA GLY A 92 -11.06 -14.22 -8.88
C GLY A 92 -10.89 -12.76 -9.32
N TYR A 93 -10.77 -11.81 -8.40
CA TYR A 93 -10.61 -10.38 -8.73
C TYR A 93 -9.13 -9.96 -8.81
N PRO A 94 -8.76 -9.09 -9.76
CA PRO A 94 -7.41 -8.56 -9.86
C PRO A 94 -7.13 -7.48 -8.81
N VAL A 95 -5.86 -7.33 -8.44
CA VAL A 95 -5.35 -6.31 -7.52
C VAL A 95 -4.11 -5.65 -8.14
N THR A 96 -3.98 -4.35 -7.92
CA THR A 96 -2.70 -3.65 -8.11
C THR A 96 -2.06 -3.47 -6.73
N VAL A 97 -0.86 -4.01 -6.55
CA VAL A 97 -0.10 -3.84 -5.32
C VAL A 97 0.73 -2.56 -5.43
N PHE A 98 0.60 -1.68 -4.46
CA PHE A 98 1.50 -0.54 -4.26
C PHE A 98 2.57 -0.99 -3.28
N ALA A 99 3.75 -1.32 -3.82
CA ALA A 99 4.80 -1.95 -3.04
C ALA A 99 6.01 -1.05 -2.85
N VAL A 100 6.44 -0.89 -1.60
CA VAL A 100 7.70 -0.22 -1.26
C VAL A 100 8.86 -1.17 -1.54
N ALA A 101 9.88 -0.71 -2.26
CA ALA A 101 10.98 -1.56 -2.72
C ALA A 101 11.67 -2.31 -1.57
N GLN A 102 12.01 -1.60 -0.49
CA GLN A 102 12.66 -2.19 0.69
C GLN A 102 11.80 -3.25 1.38
N ALA A 103 10.46 -3.10 1.38
CA ALA A 103 9.56 -4.10 1.95
C ALA A 103 9.57 -5.40 1.13
N LEU A 104 9.61 -5.28 -0.21
CA LEU A 104 9.72 -6.44 -1.10
C LEU A 104 11.05 -7.16 -0.97
N GLU A 105 12.17 -6.43 -0.83
CA GLU A 105 13.50 -7.02 -0.61
C GLU A 105 13.54 -7.89 0.67
N ARG A 106 12.81 -7.48 1.72
CA ARG A 106 12.74 -8.21 2.99
C ARG A 106 11.83 -9.43 2.95
N ASN A 107 10.89 -9.49 2.00
CA ASN A 107 9.94 -10.59 1.89
C ASN A 107 9.73 -11.03 0.43
N PRO A 108 10.72 -11.70 -0.20
CA PRO A 108 10.62 -12.14 -1.58
C PRO A 108 9.49 -13.17 -1.83
N ASP A 109 9.04 -13.88 -0.79
CA ASP A 109 7.95 -14.86 -0.91
C ASP A 109 6.62 -14.20 -1.28
N VAL A 110 6.36 -12.97 -0.79
CA VAL A 110 5.15 -12.24 -1.20
C VAL A 110 5.24 -11.76 -2.63
N VAL A 111 6.43 -11.42 -3.13
CA VAL A 111 6.65 -11.06 -4.54
C VAL A 111 6.31 -12.24 -5.44
N ALA A 112 6.83 -13.43 -5.10
CA ALA A 112 6.51 -14.65 -5.82
C ALA A 112 4.99 -14.94 -5.79
N ALA A 113 4.33 -14.71 -4.66
CA ALA A 113 2.87 -14.90 -4.54
C ALA A 113 2.08 -13.92 -5.42
N MET A 114 2.47 -12.64 -5.47
CA MET A 114 1.86 -11.63 -6.34
C MET A 114 1.99 -12.00 -7.82
N GLN A 115 3.20 -12.39 -8.24
CA GLN A 115 3.48 -12.80 -9.63
C GLN A 115 2.72 -14.06 -10.03
N ASN A 116 2.70 -15.08 -9.16
CA ASN A 116 1.99 -16.33 -9.41
C ASN A 116 0.48 -16.13 -9.61
N TYR A 117 -0.10 -15.12 -8.97
CA TYR A 117 -1.52 -14.81 -9.09
C TYR A 117 -1.80 -13.68 -10.11
N GLY A 118 -0.77 -13.22 -10.82
CA GLY A 118 -0.90 -12.24 -11.89
C GLY A 118 -1.31 -10.84 -11.41
N TRP A 119 -0.98 -10.47 -10.17
CA TRP A 119 -1.20 -9.11 -9.68
C TRP A 119 -0.20 -8.13 -10.29
N GLU A 120 -0.68 -6.93 -10.62
CA GLU A 120 0.18 -5.82 -11.00
C GLU A 120 0.97 -5.34 -9.78
N ILE A 121 2.25 -5.02 -9.94
CA ILE A 121 3.10 -4.47 -8.88
C ILE A 121 3.57 -3.08 -9.33
N ALA A 122 2.99 -2.04 -8.72
CA ALA A 122 3.38 -0.65 -8.92
C ALA A 122 4.34 -0.20 -7.82
N SER A 123 5.26 0.70 -8.17
CA SER A 123 6.19 1.29 -7.20
C SER A 123 5.43 2.19 -6.21
N HIS A 124 5.71 2.00 -4.93
CA HIS A 124 5.27 2.88 -3.86
C HIS A 124 6.44 3.57 -3.13
N GLY A 125 7.54 3.80 -3.86
CA GLY A 125 8.80 4.29 -3.30
C GLY A 125 9.90 3.24 -3.29
#